data_AF-A0A973A7F3-F1
#
_entry.id   AF-A0A973A7F3-F1
#
_cell.length_a   1.000
_cell.length_b   1.000
_cell.length_c   1.000
_cell.angle_alpha   90.00
_cell.angle_beta   90.00
_cell.angle_gamma   90.00
#
_symmetry.space_group_name_H-M   'P 1'
#
loop_
_entity.id
_entity.type
_entity.pdbx_description
1 polymer ?
#
loop_
_entity_poly.entity_id
_entity_poly.type
_entity_poly.pdbx_seq_one_letter_code
_entity_poly.pdbx_strand_id
1 'polypeptide(L)'
;LTDSSNKQIRQAEIASSHNVVLLMGDNLNDFSRAYYVDGVAARKALLQRDRDLFGSRYILLPNPTDGHWVRAIFGDSEPLPSNDNRRQWHDAAKGNQP
;
A
#
# COMPACT_ATOMS: atom_id res chain seq x y z
N LEU A 1 15.36 15.53 3.90
CA LEU A 1 13.98 15.03 3.97
C LEU A 1 13.26 15.52 2.71
N THR A 2 12.54 14.67 1.99
CA THR A 2 11.80 15.12 0.80
C THR A 2 10.40 15.58 1.17
N ASP A 3 9.89 16.61 0.51
CA ASP A 3 8.61 17.27 0.83
C ASP A 3 7.36 16.42 0.54
N SER A 4 7.51 15.17 0.09
CA SER A 4 6.38 14.30 -0.22
C SER A 4 6.68 12.81 -0.10
N SER A 5 5.68 12.04 0.36
CA SER A 5 5.63 10.58 0.29
C SER A 5 5.23 10.07 -1.11
N ASN A 6 4.85 10.96 -2.03
CA ASN A 6 4.53 10.60 -3.40
C ASN A 6 5.80 10.17 -4.16
N LYS A 7 5.90 8.88 -4.47
CA LYS A 7 7.04 8.28 -5.17
C LYS A 7 6.99 8.50 -6.69
N GLN A 8 5.83 8.89 -7.26
CA GLN A 8 5.62 8.97 -8.70
C GLN A 8 6.57 9.95 -9.42
N ILE A 9 6.87 11.10 -8.80
CA ILE A 9 7.75 12.12 -9.38
C ILE A 9 9.15 11.53 -9.61
N ARG A 10 9.75 10.98 -8.56
CA ARG A 10 11.07 10.34 -8.63
C ARG A 10 11.09 9.13 -9.56
N GLN A 11 10.02 8.33 -9.56
CA GLN A 11 9.89 7.19 -10.48
C GLN A 11 9.88 7.64 -11.94
N ALA A 12 9.19 8.74 -12.27
CA ALA A 12 9.16 9.30 -13.62
C ALA A 12 10.52 9.88 -14.04
N GLU A 13 11.21 10.56 -13.13
CA GLU A 13 12.57 11.08 -13.37
C GLU A 13 13.55 9.95 -13.71
N ILE A 14 13.54 8.85 -12.95
CA ILE A 14 14.40 7.68 -13.22
C ILE A 14 14.01 7.03 -14.56
N ALA A 15 12.71 6.85 -14.81
CA ALA A 15 12.20 6.25 -16.04
C ALA A 15 12.51 7.07 -17.30
N SER A 16 12.82 8.37 -17.16
CA SER A 16 13.21 9.22 -18.30
C SER A 16 14.56 8.85 -18.92
N SER A 17 15.43 8.17 -18.14
CA SER A 17 16.80 7.84 -18.55
C SER A 17 17.16 6.35 -18.38
N HIS A 18 16.33 5.58 -17.67
CA HIS A 18 16.58 4.18 -17.37
C HIS A 18 15.36 3.32 -17.70
N ASN A 19 15.62 2.08 -18.13
CA ASN A 19 14.60 1.06 -18.22
C ASN A 19 14.38 0.41 -16.85
N VAL A 20 13.33 0.81 -16.15
CA VAL A 20 12.97 0.24 -14.84
C VAL A 20 12.33 -1.14 -15.02
N VAL A 21 13.14 -2.19 -14.85
CA VAL A 21 12.72 -3.59 -15.03
C VAL A 21 11.94 -4.16 -13.84
N LEU A 22 12.21 -3.65 -12.62
CA LEU A 22 11.56 -4.10 -11.38
C LEU A 22 11.19 -2.90 -10.50
N LEU A 23 10.08 -3.04 -9.79
CA LEU A 23 9.71 -2.22 -8.63
C LEU A 23 9.63 -3.13 -7.41
N MET A 24 10.27 -2.72 -6.31
CA MET A 24 10.34 -3.52 -5.09
C MET A 24 9.91 -2.65 -3.91
N GLY A 25 9.04 -3.19 -3.06
CA GLY A 25 8.47 -2.44 -1.95
C GLY A 25 7.60 -3.30 -1.06
N ASP A 26 7.29 -2.79 0.11
CA ASP A 26 6.48 -3.44 1.13
C ASP A 26 5.03 -2.95 1.13
N ASN A 27 4.72 -1.91 0.34
CA ASN A 27 3.40 -1.31 0.27
C ASN A 27 2.94 -1.15 -1.19
N LEU A 28 1.63 -1.32 -1.44
CA LEU A 28 1.10 -1.36 -2.81
C LEU A 28 1.31 -0.05 -3.58
N ASN A 29 1.30 1.09 -2.89
CA ASN A 29 1.56 2.40 -3.49
C ASN A 29 3.04 2.64 -3.85
N ASP A 30 3.92 1.66 -3.62
CA ASP A 30 5.28 1.67 -4.14
C ASP A 30 5.32 1.28 -5.61
N PHE A 31 4.35 0.47 -6.07
CA PHE A 31 4.30 -0.05 -7.42
C PHE A 31 3.52 0.84 -8.39
N SER A 32 2.48 1.52 -7.88
CA SER A 32 1.64 2.41 -8.68
C SER A 32 0.88 3.39 -7.81
N ARG A 33 0.73 4.63 -8.29
CA ARG A 33 -0.09 5.65 -7.63
C ARG A 33 -1.57 5.28 -7.58
N ALA A 34 -2.04 4.37 -8.44
CA ALA A 34 -3.41 3.88 -8.43
C ALA A 34 -3.79 3.25 -7.07
N TYR A 35 -2.84 2.72 -6.31
CA TYR A 35 -3.07 2.17 -4.97
C TYR A 35 -3.24 3.23 -3.87
N TYR A 36 -3.09 4.52 -4.19
CA TYR A 36 -3.37 5.60 -3.25
C TYR A 36 -4.88 5.85 -3.13
N VAL A 37 -5.60 4.81 -2.69
CA VAL A 37 -7.05 4.79 -2.43
C VAL A 37 -7.30 4.37 -0.99
N ASP A 38 -8.44 4.81 -0.46
CA ASP A 38 -8.90 4.42 0.86
C ASP A 38 -9.74 3.13 0.79
N GLY A 39 -9.77 2.39 1.90
CA GLY A 39 -10.57 1.17 2.04
C GLY A 39 -9.89 -0.12 1.55
N VAL A 40 -10.08 -1.18 2.33
CA VAL A 40 -9.48 -2.50 2.07
C VAL A 40 -9.98 -3.11 0.75
N ALA A 41 -11.28 -2.98 0.45
CA ALA A 41 -11.89 -3.55 -0.75
C ALA A 41 -11.33 -2.95 -2.05
N ALA A 42 -11.22 -1.62 -2.12
CA ALA A 42 -10.67 -0.93 -3.30
C ALA A 42 -9.21 -1.34 -3.56
N ARG A 43 -8.40 -1.41 -2.50
CA ARG A 43 -7.00 -1.87 -2.60
C ARG A 43 -6.91 -3.32 -3.09
N LYS A 44 -7.76 -4.21 -2.56
CA LYS A 44 -7.83 -5.61 -3.01
C LYS A 44 -8.26 -5.72 -4.47
N ALA A 45 -9.20 -4.91 -4.93
CA ALA A 45 -9.65 -4.90 -6.32
C ALA A 45 -8.53 -4.47 -7.29
N LEU A 46 -7.74 -3.46 -6.94
CA LEU A 46 -6.58 -3.05 -7.72
C LEU A 46 -5.49 -4.12 -7.76
N LEU A 47 -5.22 -4.76 -6.62
CA LEU A 47 -4.28 -5.88 -6.53
C LEU A 47 -4.74 -7.05 -7.43
N GLN A 48 -6.03 -7.36 -7.42
CA GLN A 48 -6.64 -8.37 -8.28
C GLN A 48 -6.51 -8.04 -9.78
N ARG A 49 -6.67 -6.77 -10.16
CA ARG A 49 -6.48 -6.27 -11.52
C ARG A 49 -5.04 -6.44 -11.98
N ASP A 50 -4.07 -6.16 -11.10
CA ASP A 50 -2.64 -6.15 -11.41
C ASP A 50 -1.95 -7.49 -11.08
N ARG A 51 -2.71 -8.56 -10.80
CA ARG A 51 -2.18 -9.82 -10.25
C ARG A 51 -0.97 -10.38 -11.00
N ASP A 52 -0.95 -10.27 -12.33
CA ASP A 52 0.10 -10.85 -13.19
C ASP A 52 1.42 -10.05 -13.13
N LEU A 53 1.39 -8.83 -12.57
CA LEU A 53 2.58 -8.02 -12.34
C LEU A 53 3.33 -8.45 -11.07
N PHE A 54 2.65 -9.07 -10.10
CA PHE A 54 3.27 -9.47 -8.84
C PHE A 54 4.13 -10.73 -9.03
N GLY A 55 5.37 -10.69 -8.54
CA GLY A 55 6.38 -11.73 -8.75
C GLY A 55 7.12 -11.63 -10.09
N SER A 56 6.72 -10.72 -10.98
CA SER A 56 7.39 -10.46 -12.26
C SER A 56 7.99 -9.07 -12.30
N ARG A 57 7.15 -8.02 -12.31
CA ARG A 57 7.56 -6.61 -12.32
C ARG A 57 7.46 -5.96 -10.95
N TYR A 58 6.52 -6.40 -10.12
CA TYR A 58 6.27 -5.94 -8.75
C TYR A 58 6.74 -7.01 -7.77
N ILE A 59 7.80 -6.73 -7.02
CA ILE A 59 8.32 -7.62 -5.99
C ILE A 59 7.85 -7.09 -4.63
N LEU A 60 6.88 -7.79 -4.05
CA LEU A 60 6.29 -7.43 -2.76
C LEU A 60 7.09 -8.02 -1.60
N LEU A 61 7.48 -7.17 -0.66
CA LEU A 61 8.12 -7.55 0.59
C LEU A 61 7.07 -7.56 1.72
N PRO A 62 7.12 -8.55 2.63
CA PRO A 62 6.19 -8.58 3.76
C PRO A 62 6.55 -7.54 4.81
N ASN A 63 5.62 -6.64 5.12
CA ASN A 63 5.67 -5.73 6.27
C ASN A 63 4.34 -5.78 7.04
N PRO A 64 4.27 -6.50 8.17
CA PRO A 64 3.07 -6.59 9.00
C PRO A 64 3.01 -5.51 10.11
N THR A 65 3.96 -4.56 10.17
CA THR A 65 4.04 -3.60 11.28
C THR A 65 3.37 -2.28 10.98
N ASP A 66 3.54 -1.75 9.76
CA ASP A 66 2.98 -0.46 9.35
C ASP A 66 2.71 -0.41 7.83
N GLY A 67 2.11 0.69 7.39
CA GLY A 67 1.92 0.99 5.97
C GLY A 67 0.53 1.51 5.62
N HIS A 68 0.32 1.80 4.34
CA HIS A 68 -0.93 2.38 3.84
C HIS A 68 -2.12 1.40 3.91
N TRP A 69 -1.84 0.11 4.15
CA TRP A 69 -2.85 -0.88 4.48
C TRP A 69 -3.48 -0.64 5.88
N VAL A 70 -2.74 -0.04 6.83
CA VAL A 70 -3.27 0.39 8.13
C VAL A 70 -4.27 1.52 7.93
N ARG A 71 -3.91 2.54 7.13
CA ARG A 71 -4.84 3.61 6.73
C ARG A 71 -6.10 3.08 6.05
N ALA A 72 -6.01 2.00 5.29
CA ALA A 72 -7.19 1.39 4.66
C ALA A 72 -8.19 0.82 5.67
N ILE A 73 -7.74 0.47 6.88
CA ILE A 73 -8.57 -0.02 7.98
C ILE A 73 -9.05 1.16 8.85
N PHE A 74 -8.14 2.07 9.22
CA PHE A 74 -8.39 3.09 10.26
C PHE A 74 -8.67 4.50 9.73
N GLY A 75 -8.48 4.76 8.44
CA GLY A 75 -8.46 6.11 7.88
C GLY A 75 -7.17 6.89 8.16
N ASP A 76 -6.30 6.37 9.02
CA ASP A 76 -4.99 6.93 9.37
C ASP A 76 -3.91 5.83 9.34
N SER A 77 -2.69 6.18 8.94
CA SER A 77 -1.56 5.25 8.89
C SER A 77 -0.96 4.99 10.27
N GLU A 78 -1.15 5.91 11.21
CA GLU A 78 -0.63 5.83 12.59
C GLU A 78 -1.75 6.04 13.62
N PRO A 79 -2.76 5.15 13.65
CA PRO A 79 -3.88 5.28 14.56
C PRO A 79 -3.41 5.22 16.01
N LEU A 80 -3.84 6.18 16.83
CA LEU A 80 -3.48 6.23 18.25
C LEU A 80 -3.93 4.96 18.99
N PRO A 81 -3.19 4.51 20.01
CA PRO A 81 -3.63 3.41 20.85
C PRO A 81 -4.97 3.71 21.55
N SER A 82 -5.99 2.89 21.29
CA SER A 82 -7.29 2.97 21.98
C SER A 82 -7.96 1.59 22.03
N ASN A 83 -8.90 1.43 22.97
CA ASN A 83 -9.71 0.20 23.02
C ASN A 83 -10.54 0.01 21.75
N ASP A 84 -10.95 1.10 21.11
CA ASP A 84 -11.74 1.08 19.87
C ASP A 84 -10.87 0.59 18.70
N ASN A 85 -9.67 1.15 18.55
CA ASN A 85 -8.71 0.71 17.52
C ASN A 85 -8.26 -0.74 17.75
N ARG A 86 -8.11 -1.18 19.02
CA ARG A 86 -7.84 -2.58 19.34
C ARG A 86 -8.99 -3.51 18.90
N ARG A 87 -10.25 -3.11 19.09
CA ARG A 87 -11.41 -3.89 18.60
C ARG A 87 -11.43 -3.93 17.07
N GLN A 88 -11.22 -2.79 16.43
CA GLN A 88 -11.16 -2.72 14.96
C GLN A 88 -10.03 -3.55 14.36
N TRP A 89 -8.87 -3.62 15.01
CA TRP A 89 -7.80 -4.56 14.65
C TRP A 89 -8.27 -6.02 14.65
N HIS A 90 -8.98 -6.41 15.71
CA HIS A 90 -9.49 -7.77 15.84
C HIS A 90 -10.60 -8.08 14.83
N ASP A 91 -11.47 -7.11 14.53
CA ASP A 91 -12.49 -7.25 13.49
C ASP A 91 -11.87 -7.33 12.10
N ALA A 92 -10.81 -6.55 11.85
CA ALA A 92 -10.01 -6.63 10.62
C ALA A 92 -9.39 -8.00 10.40
N ALA A 93 -8.75 -8.54 11.45
CA ALA A 93 -8.13 -9.86 11.41
C ALA A 93 -9.14 -11.00 11.17
N LYS A 94 -10.38 -10.82 11.62
CA LYS A 94 -11.49 -11.77 11.39
C LYS A 94 -12.15 -11.64 10.02
N GLY A 95 -11.82 -10.61 9.25
CA GLY A 95 -12.48 -10.32 7.98
C GLY A 95 -13.87 -9.69 8.15
N ASN A 96 -14.21 -9.22 9.36
CA ASN A 96 -15.48 -8.56 9.68
C ASN A 96 -15.46 -7.06 9.37
N GLN A 97 -14.61 -6.64 8.41
CA GLN A 97 -14.53 -5.25 7.99
C GLN A 97 -15.83 -4.85 7.26
N PRO A 98 -16.30 -3.60 7.40
CA PRO A 98 -17.27 -3.05 6.46
C PRO A 98 -16.73 -3.02 5.03
#